data_AF-A0A529YB27-F1
#
_entry.id   AF-A0A529YB27-F1
#
_cell.length_a   1.000
_cell.length_b   1.000
_cell.length_c   1.000
_cell.angle_alpha   90.00
_cell.angle_beta   90.00
_cell.angle_gamma   90.00
#
_symmetry.space_group_name_H-M   'P 1'
#
loop_
_entity.id
_entity.type
_entity.pdbx_description
1 polymer ?
#
loop_
_entity_poly.entity_id
_entity_poly.type
_entity_poly.pdbx_seq_one_letter_code
_entity_poly.pdbx_strand_id
1 'polypeptide(L)'
;ILTEAVRRKPYSVILLDEVEKAHPDVHEIFFQVFDKGMMDDSEGRRIDFKNTLILLTSNVGSDVIMDRTRNGTVRTGIDDLDTALRPPLLKV
;
A
#
# COMPACT_ATOMS: atom_id res chain seq x y z
N ILE A 1 -5.20 -17.39 3.93
CA ILE A 1 -3.73 -17.59 3.81
C ILE A 1 -2.96 -16.43 4.47
N LEU A 2 -3.23 -15.17 4.10
CA LEU A 2 -2.56 -14.00 4.70
C LEU A 2 -2.77 -13.88 6.21
N THR A 3 -4.03 -13.93 6.66
CA THR A 3 -4.42 -13.86 8.08
C THR A 3 -3.70 -14.91 8.93
N GLU A 4 -3.62 -16.15 8.43
CA GLU A 4 -2.91 -17.25 9.12
C GLU A 4 -1.38 -17.05 9.14
N ALA A 5 -0.79 -16.49 8.07
CA ALA A 5 0.63 -16.19 8.03
C ALA A 5 1.02 -15.14 9.08
N VAL A 6 0.23 -14.06 9.18
CA VAL A 6 0.42 -13.00 10.18
C VAL A 6 0.16 -13.54 11.59
N ARG A 7 -0.87 -14.37 11.79
CA ARG A 7 -1.15 -15.00 13.08
C ARG A 7 0.03 -15.82 13.61
N ARG A 8 0.69 -16.57 12.72
CA ARG A 8 1.87 -17.38 13.07
C ARG A 8 3.14 -16.55 13.23
N LYS A 9 3.27 -15.44 12.49
CA LYS A 9 4.42 -14.56 12.48
C LYS A 9 3.96 -13.09 12.53
N PRO A 10 3.60 -12.59 13.74
CA PRO A 10 3.04 -11.25 13.89
C PRO A 10 4.04 -10.13 13.57
N TYR A 11 5.35 -10.41 13.66
CA TYR A 11 6.42 -9.53 13.20
C TYR A 11 6.79 -9.94 11.77
N SER A 12 6.19 -9.29 10.79
CA SER A 12 6.38 -9.63 9.38
C SER A 12 6.33 -8.40 8.49
N VAL A 13 6.81 -8.57 7.25
CA VAL A 13 6.67 -7.58 6.19
C VAL A 13 5.67 -8.15 5.18
N ILE A 14 4.62 -7.39 4.88
CA ILE A 14 3.66 -7.69 3.81
C ILE A 14 3.96 -6.75 2.65
N LEU A 15 4.15 -7.31 1.46
CA LEU A 15 4.20 -6.55 0.21
C LEU A 15 2.88 -6.72 -0.53
N LEU A 16 2.21 -5.60 -0.80
CA LEU A 16 1.04 -5.52 -1.67
C LEU A 16 1.49 -4.86 -2.97
N ASP A 17 1.68 -5.69 -4.00
CA ASP A 17 2.19 -5.24 -5.28
C ASP A 17 1.07 -4.74 -6.19
N GLU A 18 1.31 -3.67 -6.96
CA GLU A 18 0.37 -3.05 -7.91
C GLU A 18 -1.04 -2.87 -7.33
N VAL A 19 -1.13 -2.21 -6.17
CA VAL A 19 -2.39 -2.16 -5.40
C VAL A 19 -3.55 -1.54 -6.19
N GLU A 20 -3.27 -0.68 -7.18
CA GLU A 20 -4.29 -0.10 -8.07
C GLU A 20 -5.01 -1.12 -8.96
N LYS A 21 -4.46 -2.33 -9.10
CA LYS A 21 -5.05 -3.42 -9.87
C LYS A 21 -5.93 -4.32 -9.02
N ALA A 22 -5.88 -4.16 -7.69
CA ALA A 22 -6.66 -4.98 -6.79
C ALA A 22 -8.16 -4.69 -6.94
N HIS A 23 -8.98 -5.70 -6.66
CA HIS A 23 -10.42 -5.54 -6.62
C HIS A 23 -10.81 -4.62 -5.43
N PRO A 24 -11.84 -3.75 -5.54
CA PRO A 24 -12.29 -2.87 -4.46
C PRO A 24 -12.43 -3.55 -3.09
N ASP A 25 -13.01 -4.75 -3.04
CA ASP A 25 -13.15 -5.55 -1.81
C ASP A 25 -11.81 -5.82 -1.09
N VAL A 26 -10.70 -5.91 -1.83
CA VAL A 26 -9.36 -6.05 -1.23
C VAL A 26 -8.98 -4.79 -0.46
N HIS A 27 -9.24 -3.61 -1.04
CA HIS A 27 -9.00 -2.34 -0.36
C HIS A 27 -9.86 -2.21 0.90
N GLU A 28 -11.13 -2.59 0.83
CA GLU A 28 -12.05 -2.55 1.97
C GLU A 28 -11.57 -3.39 3.15
N ILE A 29 -11.09 -4.60 2.86
CA ILE A 29 -10.52 -5.49 3.87
C ILE A 29 -9.28 -4.86 4.54
N PHE A 30 -8.40 -4.24 3.76
CA PHE A 30 -7.20 -3.60 4.30
C PHE A 30 -7.47 -2.27 5.01
N PHE A 31 -8.58 -1.56 4.72
CA PHE A 31 -8.94 -0.35 5.47
C PHE A 31 -9.11 -0.62 6.97
N GLN A 32 -9.65 -1.78 7.34
CA GLN A 32 -9.75 -2.15 8.76
C GLN A 32 -8.37 -2.31 9.42
N VAL A 33 -7.41 -2.85 8.67
CA VAL A 33 -6.03 -2.97 9.12
C VAL A 33 -5.38 -1.59 9.27
N PHE A 34 -5.56 -0.71 8.30
CA PHE A 34 -4.96 0.63 8.33
C PHE A 34 -5.58 1.53 9.41
N ASP A 35 -6.87 1.38 9.69
CA ASP A 35 -7.59 2.15 10.72
C ASP A 35 -7.32 1.59 12.13
N LYS A 36 -7.51 0.28 12.33
CA LYS A 36 -7.54 -0.34 13.67
C LYS A 36 -6.32 -1.20 14.00
N GLY A 37 -5.48 -1.51 13.01
CA GLY A 37 -4.37 -2.45 13.14
C GLY A 37 -4.81 -3.91 13.28
N MET A 38 -6.08 -4.24 12.99
CA MET A 38 -6.64 -5.57 13.18
C MET A 38 -7.52 -5.95 11.99
N MET A 39 -7.63 -7.26 11.72
CA MET A 39 -8.56 -7.83 10.72
C MET A 39 -9.22 -9.07 11.31
N ASP A 40 -10.52 -9.26 11.05
CA ASP A 40 -11.19 -10.51 11.39
C ASP A 40 -11.10 -11.48 10.19
N ASP A 41 -10.71 -12.73 10.41
CA ASP A 41 -10.69 -13.75 9.37
C ASP A 41 -12.10 -14.33 9.11
N SER A 42 -12.22 -15.22 8.12
CA SER A 42 -13.50 -15.85 7.76
C SER A 42 -14.09 -16.74 8.85
N GLU A 43 -13.32 -17.10 9.87
CA GLU A 43 -13.78 -17.84 11.05
C GLU A 43 -14.13 -16.92 12.23
N GLY A 44 -14.06 -15.60 12.02
CA GLY A 44 -14.32 -14.58 13.05
C GLY A 44 -13.17 -14.40 14.03
N ARG A 45 -11.98 -14.92 13.74
CA ARG A 45 -10.81 -14.73 14.60
C ARG A 45 -10.16 -13.40 14.28
N ARG A 46 -9.90 -12.62 15.33
CA ARG A 46 -9.22 -11.35 15.23
C ARG A 46 -7.71 -11.53 15.12
N ILE A 47 -7.12 -11.01 14.05
CA ILE A 47 -5.69 -11.06 13.75
C ILE A 47 -5.08 -9.67 13.95
N ASP A 48 -3.95 -9.62 14.64
CA ASP A 48 -3.22 -8.38 14.94
C ASP A 48 -2.16 -8.11 13.86
N PHE A 49 -2.23 -6.91 13.27
CA PHE A 49 -1.30 -6.41 12.26
C PHE A 49 -0.43 -5.24 12.76
N LYS A 50 -0.53 -4.84 14.04
CA LYS A 50 0.19 -3.68 14.59
C LYS A 50 1.71 -3.80 14.53
N ASN A 51 2.23 -5.03 14.50
CA ASN A 51 3.66 -5.30 14.38
C ASN A 51 4.08 -5.72 12.96
N THR A 52 3.19 -5.51 11.98
CA THR A 52 3.40 -5.88 10.59
C THR A 52 3.72 -4.63 9.78
N LEU A 53 4.87 -4.61 9.13
CA LEU A 53 5.21 -3.56 8.17
C LEU A 53 4.49 -3.87 6.85
N ILE A 54 3.59 -3.00 6.43
CA ILE A 54 2.89 -3.13 5.16
C ILE A 54 3.52 -2.18 4.15
N LEU A 55 4.04 -2.75 3.06
CA LEU A 55 4.58 -2.04 1.91
C LEU A 55 3.59 -2.16 0.77
N LEU A 56 3.13 -1.02 0.26
CA LEU A 56 2.28 -0.94 -0.92
C LEU A 56 3.12 -0.41 -2.07
N THR A 57 3.04 -1.05 -3.23
CA THR A 57 3.59 -0.51 -4.48
C THR A 57 2.44 -0.07 -5.37
N SER A 58 2.72 0.91 -6.23
CA SER A 58 1.80 1.33 -7.27
C SER A 58 2.56 1.88 -8.46
N ASN A 59 2.07 1.58 -9.66
CA ASN A 59 2.63 2.09 -10.91
C ASN A 59 1.95 3.40 -11.39
N VAL A 60 0.91 3.88 -10.69
CA VAL A 60 0.09 5.04 -11.08
C VAL A 60 0.88 6.34 -11.20
N GLY A 61 1.97 6.48 -10.44
CA GLY A 61 2.83 7.66 -10.46
C GLY A 61 3.97 7.63 -11.49
N SER A 62 4.14 6.54 -12.23
CA SER A 62 5.35 6.29 -13.03
C SER A 62 5.61 7.38 -14.07
N ASP A 63 4.61 7.74 -14.86
CA ASP A 63 4.74 8.76 -15.92
C ASP A 63 5.08 10.14 -15.31
N VAL A 64 4.45 10.49 -14.19
CA VAL A 64 4.71 11.74 -13.48
C VAL A 64 6.13 11.80 -12.94
N ILE A 65 6.64 10.70 -12.38
CA ILE A 65 8.02 10.61 -11.89
C ILE A 65 8.99 10.75 -13.07
N MET A 66 8.75 10.07 -14.18
CA MET A 66 9.60 10.15 -15.37
C MET A 66 9.64 11.59 -15.93
N ASP A 67 8.50 12.24 -16.05
CA ASP A 67 8.42 13.63 -16.52
C ASP A 67 9.16 14.59 -15.60
N ARG A 68 8.92 14.49 -14.27
CA ARG A 68 9.52 15.39 -13.28
C ARG A 68 11.03 15.22 -13.17
N THR A 69 11.53 14.00 -13.34
CA THR A 69 12.96 13.68 -13.28
C THR A 69 13.67 13.82 -14.64
N ARG A 70 12.97 14.26 -15.69
CA ARG A 70 13.47 14.25 -17.09
C ARG A 70 14.06 12.89 -17.46
N ASN A 71 13.24 11.85 -17.34
CA ASN A 71 13.61 10.46 -17.57
C ASN A 71 14.83 10.02 -16.73
N GLY A 72 14.86 10.42 -15.45
CA GLY A 72 15.94 10.08 -14.52
C GLY A 72 17.25 10.86 -14.70
N THR A 73 17.31 11.85 -15.60
CA THR A 73 18.52 12.66 -15.82
C THR A 73 18.70 13.77 -14.79
N VAL A 74 17.64 14.13 -14.06
CA VAL A 74 17.65 15.18 -13.05
C VAL A 74 16.99 14.69 -11.77
N ARG A 75 17.59 15.02 -10.62
CA ARG A 75 16.93 14.86 -9.32
C ARG A 75 15.97 16.00 -9.08
N THR A 76 14.70 15.65 -8.89
CA THR A 76 13.64 16.57 -8.50
C THR A 76 13.59 16.68 -6.97
N GLY A 77 13.21 17.83 -6.45
CA GLY A 77 12.94 17.99 -5.01
C GLY A 77 11.78 17.11 -4.56
N ILE A 78 11.84 16.61 -3.32
CA ILE A 78 10.82 15.73 -2.76
C ILE A 78 9.45 16.43 -2.73
N ASP A 79 9.42 17.73 -2.38
CA ASP A 79 8.17 18.50 -2.28
C ASP A 79 7.44 18.66 -3.63
N ASP A 80 8.19 18.79 -4.73
CA ASP A 80 7.62 18.87 -6.08
C ASP A 80 7.07 17.52 -6.53
N LEU A 81 7.79 16.43 -6.22
CA LEU A 81 7.31 15.08 -6.47
C LEU A 81 6.04 14.76 -5.67
N ASP A 82 5.99 15.11 -4.38
CA ASP A 82 4.82 14.91 -3.54
C ASP A 82 3.59 15.66 -4.10
N THR A 83 3.78 16.93 -4.43
CA THR A 83 2.72 17.77 -5.03
C THR A 83 2.22 17.20 -6.36
N ALA A 84 3.13 16.71 -7.21
CA ALA A 84 2.79 16.16 -8.52
C ALA A 84 2.15 14.76 -8.45
N LEU A 85 2.54 13.94 -7.48
CA LEU A 85 2.06 12.55 -7.31
C LEU A 85 0.70 12.48 -6.58
N ARG A 86 0.33 13.49 -5.81
CA ARG A 86 -0.92 13.46 -5.04
C ARG A 86 -2.19 13.32 -5.91
N PRO A 87 -2.38 14.08 -7.01
CA PRO A 87 -3.58 13.94 -7.84
C PRO A 87 -3.79 12.56 -8.49
N PRO A 88 -2.78 11.91 -9.11
CA PRO A 88 -2.99 10.59 -9.72
C PRO A 88 -3.22 9.50 -8.67
N LEU A 89 -2.56 9.58 -7.50
CA LEU A 89 -2.76 8.59 -6.42
C LEU A 89 -4.16 8.65 -5.79
N LEU A 90 -4.86 9.79 -5.86
CA LEU A 90 -6.24 9.94 -5.36
C LEU A 90 -7.31 9.43 -6.33
N LYS A 91 -6.94 9.03 -7.55
CA LYS A 91 -7.88 8.51 -8.57
C LYS A 91 -7.99 6.98 -8.56
N VAL A 92 -7.24 6.34 -7.68
CA VAL A 92 -7.16 4.88 -7.50
C VAL A 92 -8.18 4.45 -6.46
#